data_AF-A0A0Q7TL62-F1
#
_entry.id   AF-A0A0Q7TL62-F1
#
_cell.length_a   1.000
_cell.length_b   1.000
_cell.length_c   1.000
_cell.angle_alpha   90.00
_cell.angle_beta   90.00
_cell.angle_gamma   90.00
#
_symmetry.space_group_name_H-M   'P 1'
#
loop_
_entity.id
_entity.type
_entity.pdbx_description
1 polymer ?
#
loop_
_entity_poly.entity_id
_entity_poly.type
_entity_poly.pdbx_seq_one_letter_code
_entity_poly.pdbx_strand_id
1 'polypeptide(L)'
;MLTSDMKAWLIALLALTQMGAATLPAPSEPSPDDRVPLVAIIANPSLYDGRHVETSGYLNLELEGDALYVGKDDFDAFQTQNGVWFSVPRMDRSARRSLARHYVHASGTFHADPKGAYGAYRGTLSVEGVEIAATRRQLSFLYEQSLSPIPLPWPPVIGLLVGLTAFVYGGHIIRRALTRRDGESPRLSAHAFRGQSRAWLLLVCLVSLFMALRLIGSAQIVSMPRVFGLFDIWFAFSVVECVVGACGLAAMWAAHATRRRTLCVIAIVLQLIAPGARELMRMDTWQSQMTYPFVPHAKVYTWLRHP
;
A
#
# COMPACT_ATOMS: atom_id res chain seq x y z
N MET A 1 -38.06 -17.50 15.06
CA MET A 1 -37.54 -18.58 14.19
C MET A 1 -36.93 -17.95 12.94
N LEU A 2 -35.64 -18.12 12.68
CA LEU A 2 -35.02 -17.71 11.42
C LEU A 2 -35.52 -18.60 10.27
N THR A 3 -35.85 -18.01 9.12
CA THR A 3 -36.21 -18.75 7.91
C THR A 3 -35.02 -19.59 7.41
N SER A 4 -35.30 -20.69 6.71
CA SER A 4 -34.27 -21.59 6.14
C SER A 4 -33.19 -20.84 5.36
N ASP A 5 -33.60 -19.82 4.62
CA ASP A 5 -32.72 -19.04 3.76
C ASP A 5 -31.74 -18.20 4.58
N MET A 6 -32.16 -17.67 5.73
CA MET A 6 -31.31 -16.86 6.59
C MET A 6 -30.24 -17.69 7.31
N LYS A 7 -30.50 -18.98 7.53
CA LYS A 7 -29.50 -19.93 8.07
C LYS A 7 -28.43 -20.26 7.04
N ALA A 8 -28.80 -20.45 5.78
CA ALA A 8 -27.84 -20.71 4.70
C ALA A 8 -26.84 -19.56 4.52
N TRP A 9 -27.33 -18.32 4.57
CA TRP A 9 -26.47 -17.13 4.48
C TRP A 9 -25.53 -16.98 5.68
N LEU A 10 -25.99 -17.28 6.89
CA LEU A 10 -25.15 -17.24 8.09
C LEU A 10 -24.02 -18.27 8.04
N ILE A 11 -24.29 -19.49 7.54
CA ILE A 11 -23.27 -20.54 7.37
C ILE A 11 -22.24 -20.13 6.32
N ALA A 12 -22.68 -19.58 5.18
CA ALA A 12 -21.77 -19.09 4.15
C ALA A 12 -20.85 -17.97 4.68
N LEU A 13 -21.40 -17.05 5.47
CA LEU A 13 -20.64 -15.94 6.06
C LEU A 13 -19.64 -16.43 7.12
N LEU A 14 -19.99 -17.47 7.89
CA LEU A 14 -19.09 -18.11 8.85
C LEU A 14 -17.97 -18.91 8.17
N ALA A 15 -18.24 -19.57 7.04
CA ALA A 15 -17.23 -20.26 6.26
C ALA A 15 -16.21 -19.28 5.65
N LEU A 16 -16.68 -18.11 5.21
CA LEU A 16 -15.85 -17.04 4.67
C LEU A 16 -14.92 -16.39 5.71
N THR A 17 -15.28 -16.38 7.00
CA THR A 17 -14.41 -15.82 8.05
C THR A 17 -13.30 -16.77 8.48
N GLN A 18 -13.48 -18.09 8.34
CA GLN A 18 -12.44 -19.06 8.74
C GLN A 18 -11.30 -19.19 7.74
N MET A 19 -11.49 -18.77 6.48
CA MET A 19 -10.40 -18.80 5.48
C MET A 19 -9.34 -17.69 5.67
N GLY A 20 -9.57 -16.72 6.58
CA GLY A 20 -8.66 -15.60 6.82
C GLY A 20 -7.60 -15.81 7.91
N ALA A 21 -7.68 -16.89 8.69
CA ALA A 21 -6.78 -17.17 9.81
C ALA A 21 -5.64 -18.14 9.42
N ALA A 22 -5.09 -17.99 8.22
CA ALA A 22 -3.84 -18.67 7.88
C ALA A 22 -2.73 -18.06 8.75
N THR A 23 -2.27 -18.82 9.73
CA THR A 23 -1.09 -18.53 10.54
C THR A 23 0.05 -18.16 9.61
N LEU A 24 0.57 -16.94 9.72
CA LEU A 24 1.76 -16.55 8.97
C LEU A 24 2.86 -17.56 9.30
N PRO A 25 3.54 -18.11 8.28
CA PRO A 25 4.66 -19.02 8.53
C PRO A 25 5.68 -18.31 9.41
N ALA A 26 6.23 -19.02 10.39
CA ALA A 26 7.38 -18.55 11.15
C ALA A 26 8.47 -18.11 10.16
N PRO A 27 9.28 -17.08 10.48
CA PRO A 27 10.36 -16.66 9.60
C PRO A 27 11.23 -17.88 9.33
N SER A 28 11.18 -18.40 8.10
CA SER A 28 12.03 -19.49 7.66
C SER A 28 13.47 -19.03 7.83
N GLU A 29 14.34 -19.91 8.34
CA GLU A 29 15.77 -19.63 8.30
C GLU A 29 16.14 -19.25 6.87
N PRO A 30 16.85 -18.12 6.67
CA PRO A 30 17.12 -17.62 5.34
C PRO A 30 17.83 -18.71 4.55
N SER A 31 17.27 -19.06 3.41
CA SER A 31 17.89 -20.04 2.53
C SER A 31 19.25 -19.51 2.06
N PRO A 32 20.23 -20.37 1.70
CA PRO A 32 21.51 -19.92 1.16
C PRO A 32 21.40 -18.99 -0.06
N ASP A 33 20.23 -18.96 -0.72
CA ASP A 33 19.90 -18.10 -1.86
C ASP A 33 19.11 -16.83 -1.48
N ASP A 34 18.89 -16.56 -0.18
CA ASP A 34 18.11 -15.41 0.23
C ASP A 34 18.94 -14.12 0.11
N ARG A 35 18.58 -13.29 -0.86
CA ARG A 35 19.08 -11.93 -1.00
C ARG A 35 18.74 -11.11 0.24
N VAL A 36 19.75 -10.76 1.02
CA VAL A 36 19.62 -9.97 2.24
C VAL A 36 19.95 -8.50 1.94
N PRO A 37 19.05 -7.55 2.23
CA PRO A 37 19.37 -6.12 2.12
C PRO A 37 20.54 -5.75 3.03
N LEU A 38 21.51 -4.97 2.53
CA LEU A 38 22.70 -4.60 3.29
C LEU A 38 22.37 -3.89 4.62
N VAL A 39 21.29 -3.09 4.63
CA VAL A 39 20.74 -2.46 5.84
C VAL A 39 20.37 -3.49 6.92
N ALA A 40 19.82 -4.64 6.55
CA ALA A 40 19.44 -5.67 7.52
C ALA A 40 20.68 -6.28 8.20
N ILE A 41 21.74 -6.52 7.41
CA ILE A 41 23.04 -7.01 7.89
C ILE A 41 23.66 -5.99 8.87
N ILE A 42 23.70 -4.72 8.47
CA ILE A 42 24.25 -3.62 9.29
C ILE A 42 23.48 -3.40 10.59
N ALA A 43 22.15 -3.51 10.55
CA ALA A 43 21.30 -3.29 11.71
C ALA A 43 21.44 -4.41 12.75
N ASN A 44 21.68 -5.65 12.31
CA ASN A 44 21.76 -6.81 13.20
C ASN A 44 22.93 -7.73 12.83
N PRO A 45 24.19 -7.27 12.96
CA PRO A 45 25.36 -8.01 12.45
C PRO A 45 25.53 -9.37 13.12
N SER A 46 25.15 -9.51 14.39
CA SER A 46 25.20 -10.80 15.11
C SER A 46 24.27 -11.87 14.53
N LEU A 47 23.17 -11.50 13.86
CA LEU A 47 22.27 -12.48 13.23
C LEU A 47 22.85 -13.08 11.95
N TYR A 48 23.83 -12.39 11.34
CA TYR A 48 24.43 -12.77 10.06
C TYR A 48 25.89 -13.20 10.20
N ASP A 49 26.45 -13.18 11.41
CA ASP A 49 27.83 -13.57 11.66
C ASP A 49 28.07 -15.03 11.28
N GLY A 50 29.09 -15.26 10.45
CA GLY A 50 29.45 -16.56 9.89
C GLY A 50 28.47 -17.10 8.84
N ARG A 51 27.47 -16.32 8.41
CA ARG A 51 26.49 -16.76 7.40
C ARG A 51 26.89 -16.33 6.00
N HIS A 52 26.62 -17.21 5.03
CA HIS A 52 26.67 -16.85 3.62
C HIS A 52 25.46 -15.95 3.29
N VAL A 53 25.71 -14.82 2.62
CA VAL A 53 24.70 -13.83 2.26
C VAL A 53 24.94 -13.33 0.83
N GLU A 54 23.87 -13.11 0.08
CA GLU A 54 23.89 -12.32 -1.15
C GLU A 54 23.31 -10.94 -0.84
N THR A 55 24.05 -9.87 -1.09
CA THR A 55 23.62 -8.50 -0.81
C THR A 55 23.97 -7.55 -1.93
N SER A 56 23.43 -6.33 -1.86
CA SER A 56 23.64 -5.30 -2.90
C SER A 56 23.98 -3.97 -2.26
N GLY A 57 24.89 -3.22 -2.86
CA GLY A 57 25.33 -1.93 -2.36
C GLY A 57 26.22 -1.18 -3.34
N TYR A 58 26.65 0.02 -2.95
CA TYR A 58 27.62 0.82 -3.68
C TYR A 58 29.04 0.43 -3.26
N LEU A 59 29.78 -0.17 -4.19
CA LEU A 59 31.13 -0.68 -3.93
C LEU A 59 32.18 0.40 -4.17
N ASN A 60 33.04 0.62 -3.18
CA ASN A 60 34.28 1.37 -3.32
C ASN A 60 35.48 0.42 -3.15
N LEU A 61 36.43 0.47 -4.08
CA LEU A 61 37.68 -0.28 -3.99
C LEU A 61 38.85 0.71 -4.09
N GLU A 62 39.55 0.93 -2.98
CA GLU A 62 40.67 1.87 -2.84
C GLU A 62 41.79 1.23 -1.99
N LEU A 63 42.97 1.85 -1.91
CA LEU A 63 44.13 1.22 -1.25
C LEU A 63 43.89 0.85 0.22
N GLU A 64 43.11 1.65 0.95
CA GLU A 64 42.85 1.46 2.39
C GLU A 64 41.35 1.45 2.75
N GLY A 65 40.47 1.36 1.74
CA GLY A 65 39.05 1.70 1.89
C GLY A 65 38.11 0.81 1.09
N ASP A 66 38.42 -0.49 1.00
CA ASP A 66 37.54 -1.45 0.34
C ASP A 66 36.28 -1.66 1.17
N ALA A 67 35.17 -1.13 0.67
CA ALA A 67 33.92 -1.11 1.41
C ALA A 67 32.71 -1.14 0.49
N LEU A 68 31.66 -1.81 0.97
CA LEU A 68 30.35 -1.83 0.37
C LEU A 68 29.41 -0.99 1.22
N TYR A 69 28.87 0.09 0.64
CA TYR A 69 27.96 1.02 1.30
C TYR A 69 26.51 0.76 0.88
N VAL A 70 25.55 1.16 1.74
CA VAL A 70 24.12 1.09 1.40
C VAL A 70 23.80 1.90 0.14
N GLY A 71 24.37 3.10 0.00
CA GLY A 71 24.26 3.92 -1.19
C GLY A 71 25.50 4.77 -1.49
N LYS A 72 25.49 5.42 -2.66
CA LYS A 72 26.54 6.37 -3.06
C LYS A 72 26.62 7.57 -2.12
N ASP A 73 25.49 8.07 -1.63
CA ASP A 73 25.46 9.22 -0.73
C ASP A 73 26.14 8.92 0.61
N ASP A 74 26.03 7.68 1.11
CA ASP A 74 26.72 7.23 2.32
C ASP A 74 28.24 7.19 2.13
N PHE A 75 28.69 6.76 0.94
CA PHE A 75 30.09 6.81 0.55
C PHE A 75 30.58 8.27 0.45
N ASP A 76 29.86 9.13 -0.27
CA ASP A 76 30.24 10.54 -0.46
C ASP A 76 30.29 11.31 0.88
N ALA A 77 29.45 10.93 1.85
CA ALA A 77 29.43 11.48 3.20
C ALA A 77 30.38 10.78 4.18
N PHE A 78 31.18 9.81 3.72
CA PHE A 78 32.08 8.98 4.54
C PHE A 78 31.41 8.33 5.76
N GLN A 79 30.14 7.91 5.61
CA GLN A 79 29.37 7.25 6.69
C GLN A 79 29.72 5.76 6.76
N THR A 80 30.87 5.43 7.36
CA THR A 80 31.35 4.05 7.49
C THR A 80 30.40 3.14 8.28
N GLN A 81 29.54 3.72 9.13
CA GLN A 81 28.49 2.97 9.84
C GLN A 81 27.41 2.40 8.91
N ASN A 82 27.28 2.93 7.70
CA ASN A 82 26.38 2.44 6.65
C ASN A 82 27.12 1.57 5.63
N GLY A 83 28.28 1.03 6.01
CA GLY A 83 29.06 0.15 5.16
C GLY A 83 29.64 -1.06 5.89
N VAL A 84 30.04 -2.04 5.10
CA VAL A 84 30.77 -3.22 5.53
C VAL A 84 32.12 -3.25 4.82
N TRP A 85 33.16 -3.71 5.51
CA TRP A 85 34.47 -3.90 4.91
C TRP A 85 34.38 -4.98 3.83
N PHE A 86 34.92 -4.71 2.64
CA PHE A 86 34.80 -5.57 1.48
C PHE A 86 36.11 -6.33 1.25
N SER A 87 36.18 -7.57 1.75
CA SER A 87 37.39 -8.38 1.67
C SER A 87 37.36 -9.24 0.41
N VAL A 88 38.24 -8.93 -0.55
CA VAL A 88 38.42 -9.74 -1.76
C VAL A 88 39.83 -10.34 -1.78
N PRO A 89 39.99 -11.68 -1.68
CA PRO A 89 41.29 -12.29 -1.49
C PRO A 89 42.28 -12.03 -2.64
N ARG A 90 41.80 -12.01 -3.89
CA ARG A 90 42.63 -11.87 -5.10
C ARG A 90 41.83 -11.28 -6.26
N MET A 91 41.84 -9.96 -6.39
CA MET A 91 41.29 -9.29 -7.56
C MET A 91 42.40 -8.56 -8.30
N ASP A 92 42.49 -8.78 -9.62
CA ASP A 92 43.47 -8.09 -10.43
C ASP A 92 43.19 -6.57 -10.47
N ARG A 93 44.21 -5.76 -10.81
CA ARG A 93 44.11 -4.30 -10.77
C ARG A 93 43.09 -3.74 -11.79
N SER A 94 42.90 -4.41 -12.92
CA SER A 94 41.92 -4.02 -13.95
C SER A 94 40.49 -4.27 -13.47
N ALA A 95 40.22 -5.45 -12.92
CA ALA A 95 38.94 -5.86 -12.35
C ALA A 95 38.55 -4.96 -11.17
N ARG A 96 39.51 -4.62 -10.30
CA ARG A 96 39.28 -3.64 -9.23
C ARG A 96 38.82 -2.30 -9.78
N ARG A 97 39.47 -1.80 -10.84
CA ARG A 97 39.07 -0.52 -11.47
C ARG A 97 37.71 -0.59 -12.15
N SER A 98 37.35 -1.72 -12.76
CA SER A 98 36.05 -1.87 -13.42
C SER A 98 34.89 -2.01 -12.42
N LEU A 99 35.14 -2.56 -11.24
CA LEU A 99 34.13 -2.75 -10.20
C LEU A 99 34.03 -1.57 -9.22
N ALA A 100 35.12 -0.82 -9.03
CA ALA A 100 35.14 0.33 -8.15
C ALA A 100 34.07 1.35 -8.56
N ARG A 101 33.41 1.94 -7.56
CA ARG A 101 32.44 3.05 -7.68
C ARG A 101 31.18 2.69 -8.47
N HIS A 102 30.79 1.42 -8.45
CA HIS A 102 29.55 0.91 -9.05
C HIS A 102 28.64 0.29 -7.99
N TYR A 103 27.35 0.21 -8.33
CA TYR A 103 26.46 -0.68 -7.60
C TYR A 103 26.75 -2.12 -8.00
N VAL A 104 26.84 -2.99 -7.01
CA VAL A 104 27.16 -4.41 -7.22
C VAL A 104 26.21 -5.30 -6.44
N HIS A 105 26.04 -6.52 -6.94
CA HIS A 105 25.59 -7.67 -6.18
C HIS A 105 26.83 -8.43 -5.70
N ALA A 106 26.91 -8.68 -4.40
CA ALA A 106 28.03 -9.38 -3.79
C ALA A 106 27.51 -10.57 -3.00
N SER A 107 28.10 -11.74 -3.22
CA SER A 107 27.86 -12.95 -2.44
C SER A 107 29.11 -13.33 -1.66
N GLY A 108 28.92 -13.84 -0.45
CA GLY A 108 30.02 -14.25 0.41
C GLY A 108 29.62 -14.43 1.86
N THR A 109 30.60 -14.70 2.71
CA THR A 109 30.36 -14.91 4.14
C THR A 109 30.52 -13.60 4.90
N PHE A 110 29.49 -13.20 5.66
CA PHE A 110 29.56 -12.03 6.53
C PHE A 110 30.16 -12.39 7.89
N HIS A 111 31.03 -11.53 8.40
CA HIS A 111 31.59 -11.61 9.74
C HIS A 111 31.32 -10.29 10.47
N ALA A 112 30.70 -10.36 11.65
CA ALA A 112 30.46 -9.18 12.48
C ALA A 112 31.78 -8.57 12.98
N ASP A 113 32.79 -9.41 13.19
CA ASP A 113 34.17 -9.03 13.48
C ASP A 113 35.12 -9.88 12.60
N PRO A 114 36.14 -9.27 11.95
CA PRO A 114 36.64 -7.91 12.16
C PRO A 114 35.83 -6.83 11.41
N LYS A 115 35.99 -5.57 11.83
CA LYS A 115 35.32 -4.37 11.28
C LYS A 115 36.20 -3.58 10.30
N GLY A 116 37.05 -4.28 9.56
CA GLY A 116 38.11 -3.69 8.72
C GLY A 116 39.34 -3.22 9.52
N ALA A 117 40.33 -2.67 8.82
CA ALA A 117 41.66 -2.34 9.39
C ALA A 117 41.62 -1.37 10.60
N TYR A 118 40.67 -0.43 10.59
CA TYR A 118 40.52 0.59 11.65
C TYR A 118 39.28 0.38 12.53
N GLY A 119 38.58 -0.76 12.37
CA GLY A 119 37.33 -1.03 13.09
C GLY A 119 36.18 -0.07 12.79
N ALA A 120 36.23 0.64 11.65
CA ALA A 120 35.30 1.72 11.30
C ALA A 120 33.96 1.22 10.70
N TYR A 121 33.89 -0.05 10.28
CA TYR A 121 32.75 -0.62 9.57
C TYR A 121 31.89 -1.50 10.49
N ARG A 122 30.75 -1.97 9.99
CA ARG A 122 29.82 -2.82 10.77
C ARG A 122 30.11 -4.32 10.73
N GLY A 123 31.16 -4.70 10.01
CA GLY A 123 31.66 -6.05 9.85
C GLY A 123 32.50 -6.17 8.59
N THR A 124 32.84 -7.39 8.22
CA THR A 124 33.56 -7.73 6.99
C THR A 124 32.75 -8.72 6.17
N LEU A 125 32.58 -8.43 4.88
CA LEU A 125 32.08 -9.39 3.90
C LEU A 125 33.28 -10.04 3.19
N SER A 126 33.44 -11.34 3.39
CA SER A 126 34.41 -12.18 2.68
C SER A 126 33.81 -12.61 1.35
N VAL A 127 34.17 -11.91 0.27
CA VAL A 127 33.46 -11.98 -1.01
C VAL A 127 33.93 -13.19 -1.81
N GLU A 128 32.96 -13.98 -2.28
CA GLU A 128 33.15 -15.13 -3.15
C GLU A 128 32.75 -14.81 -4.59
N GLY A 129 31.70 -13.99 -4.78
CA GLY A 129 31.22 -13.53 -6.07
C GLY A 129 30.84 -12.05 -6.06
N VAL A 130 31.13 -11.34 -7.14
CA VAL A 130 30.71 -9.95 -7.31
C VAL A 130 30.35 -9.66 -8.76
N GLU A 131 29.19 -9.06 -8.96
CA GLU A 131 28.65 -8.70 -10.27
C GLU A 131 28.16 -7.25 -10.24
N ILE A 132 28.38 -6.50 -11.33
CA ILE A 132 27.84 -5.14 -11.43
C ILE A 132 26.33 -5.23 -11.50
N ALA A 133 25.65 -4.60 -10.53
CA ALA A 133 24.20 -4.52 -10.53
C ALA A 133 23.78 -3.67 -11.72
N ALA A 134 22.92 -4.23 -12.58
CA ALA A 134 22.33 -3.47 -13.66
C ALA A 134 21.64 -2.24 -13.07
N THR A 135 22.07 -1.05 -13.48
CA THR A 135 21.55 0.20 -12.91
C THR A 135 20.04 0.27 -13.14
N ARG A 136 19.26 0.95 -12.28
CA ARG A 136 17.81 1.17 -12.49
C ARG A 136 17.45 1.64 -13.91
N ARG A 137 18.37 2.33 -14.59
CA ARG A 137 18.27 2.77 -16.00
C ARG A 137 18.45 1.65 -17.03
N GLN A 138 19.28 0.65 -16.73
CA GLN A 138 19.44 -0.59 -17.51
C GLN A 138 18.29 -1.56 -17.22
N LEU A 139 17.86 -1.65 -15.96
CA LEU A 139 16.67 -2.42 -15.57
C LEU A 139 15.38 -1.83 -16.13
N SER A 140 15.21 -0.50 -16.19
CA SER A 140 14.02 0.11 -16.80
C SER A 140 13.90 -0.22 -18.29
N PHE A 141 15.02 -0.26 -19.01
CA PHE A 141 15.05 -0.67 -20.43
C PHE A 141 14.65 -2.14 -20.61
N LEU A 142 15.14 -3.04 -19.76
CA LEU A 142 14.78 -4.46 -19.77
C LEU A 142 13.33 -4.70 -19.31
N TYR A 143 12.84 -3.88 -18.38
CA TYR A 143 11.47 -3.94 -17.85
C TYR A 143 10.44 -3.36 -18.82
N GLU A 144 10.76 -2.26 -19.52
CA GLU A 144 9.94 -1.73 -20.62
C GLU A 144 9.78 -2.75 -21.76
N GLN A 145 10.81 -3.57 -22.00
CA GLN A 145 10.75 -4.64 -22.99
C GLN A 145 9.97 -5.89 -22.51
N SER A 146 9.79 -6.06 -21.19
CA SER A 146 9.10 -7.23 -20.59
C SER A 146 7.69 -6.96 -20.09
N LEU A 147 7.21 -5.71 -20.13
CA LEU A 147 5.84 -5.36 -19.75
C LEU A 147 4.87 -5.78 -20.87
N SER A 148 4.42 -7.03 -20.81
CA SER A 148 3.08 -7.37 -21.29
C SER A 148 2.06 -6.54 -20.48
N PRO A 149 0.92 -6.14 -21.08
CA PRO A 149 -0.03 -5.25 -20.44
C PRO A 149 -0.51 -5.85 -19.11
N ILE A 150 -0.17 -5.19 -18.01
CA ILE A 150 -0.65 -5.53 -16.68
C ILE A 150 -2.19 -5.53 -16.75
N PRO A 151 -2.88 -6.62 -16.35
CA PRO A 151 -4.33 -6.62 -16.31
C PRO A 151 -4.79 -5.55 -15.33
N LEU A 152 -5.70 -4.69 -15.80
CA LEU A 152 -6.31 -3.61 -15.04
C LEU A 152 -6.58 -4.01 -13.58
N PRO A 153 -6.35 -3.12 -12.60
CA PRO A 153 -6.70 -3.38 -11.21
C PRO A 153 -8.20 -3.65 -11.12
N TRP A 154 -8.55 -4.88 -10.76
CA TRP A 154 -9.91 -5.37 -10.56
C TRP A 154 -10.72 -4.62 -9.46
N PRO A 155 -10.14 -3.97 -8.43
CA PRO A 155 -10.93 -3.30 -7.39
C PRO A 155 -11.89 -2.20 -7.87
N PRO A 156 -11.50 -1.23 -8.73
CA PRO A 156 -12.43 -0.23 -9.26
C PRO A 156 -13.52 -0.83 -10.17
N VAL A 157 -13.22 -1.89 -10.92
CA VAL A 157 -14.22 -2.56 -11.78
C VAL A 157 -15.26 -3.28 -10.94
N ILE A 158 -14.86 -3.96 -9.86
CA ILE A 158 -15.79 -4.62 -8.94
C ILE A 158 -16.66 -3.58 -8.22
N GLY A 159 -16.08 -2.45 -7.77
CA GLY A 159 -16.83 -1.35 -7.16
C GLY A 159 -17.90 -0.78 -8.10
N LEU A 160 -17.54 -0.54 -9.36
CA LEU A 160 -18.47 -0.06 -10.39
C LEU A 160 -19.61 -1.06 -10.64
N LEU A 161 -19.30 -2.35 -10.76
CA LEU A 161 -20.29 -3.40 -11.02
C LEU A 161 -21.27 -3.57 -9.85
N VAL A 162 -20.79 -3.51 -8.60
CA VAL A 162 -21.62 -3.56 -7.40
C VAL A 162 -22.52 -2.32 -7.29
N GLY A 163 -21.99 -1.13 -7.59
CA GLY A 163 -22.78 0.11 -7.63
C GLY A 163 -23.89 0.07 -8.68
N LEU A 164 -23.58 -0.40 -9.89
CA LEU A 164 -24.54 -0.55 -10.99
C LEU A 164 -25.64 -1.56 -10.67
N THR A 165 -25.31 -2.71 -10.09
CA THR A 165 -26.32 -3.71 -9.70
C THR A 165 -27.26 -3.20 -8.61
N ALA A 166 -26.74 -2.50 -7.60
CA ALA A 166 -27.56 -1.89 -6.57
C ALA A 166 -28.52 -0.84 -7.14
N PHE A 167 -28.05 -0.01 -8.08
CA PHE A 167 -28.86 1.02 -8.74
C PHE A 167 -30.00 0.43 -9.58
N VAL A 168 -29.69 -0.55 -10.45
CA VAL A 168 -30.68 -1.20 -11.32
C VAL A 168 -31.75 -1.91 -10.48
N TYR A 169 -31.34 -2.63 -9.43
CA TYR A 169 -32.27 -3.37 -8.60
C TYR A 169 -33.17 -2.44 -7.76
N GLY A 170 -32.60 -1.37 -7.21
CA GLY A 170 -33.35 -0.32 -6.50
C GLY A 170 -34.39 0.34 -7.41
N GLY A 171 -34.02 0.67 -8.65
CA GLY A 171 -34.94 1.21 -9.65
C GLY A 171 -36.10 0.26 -9.98
N HIS A 172 -35.84 -1.05 -10.07
CA HIS A 172 -36.86 -2.04 -10.37
C HIS A 172 -37.90 -2.19 -9.24
N ILE A 173 -37.48 -2.07 -7.97
CA ILE A 173 -38.37 -2.08 -6.81
C ILE A 173 -39.26 -0.84 -6.81
N ILE A 174 -38.66 0.34 -7.04
CA ILE A 174 -39.40 1.62 -7.10
C ILE A 174 -40.43 1.58 -8.23
N ARG A 175 -40.03 1.11 -9.43
CA ARG A 175 -40.94 0.98 -10.58
C ARG A 175 -42.13 0.07 -10.26
N ARG A 176 -41.90 -1.10 -9.65
CA ARG A 176 -43.00 -2.01 -9.24
C ARG A 176 -43.90 -1.41 -8.17
N ALA A 177 -43.36 -0.60 -7.27
CA ALA A 177 -44.15 0.12 -6.28
C ALA A 177 -45.03 1.21 -6.91
N LEU A 178 -44.54 1.88 -7.97
CA LEU A 178 -45.26 2.93 -8.68
C LEU A 178 -46.32 2.41 -9.65
N THR A 179 -46.09 1.26 -10.31
CA THR A 179 -47.03 0.67 -11.28
C THR A 179 -48.21 -0.07 -10.64
N ARG A 180 -48.28 -0.17 -9.30
CA ARG A 180 -49.41 -0.80 -8.57
C ARG A 180 -50.56 0.16 -8.24
N ARG A 181 -50.87 1.07 -9.16
CA ARG A 181 -52.12 1.85 -9.21
C ARG A 181 -52.57 1.72 -10.67
N ASP A 182 -53.68 1.07 -10.97
CA ASP A 182 -55.03 1.46 -10.57
C ASP A 182 -55.94 0.23 -10.35
N GLY A 183 -56.59 0.13 -9.18
CA GLY A 183 -57.73 -0.78 -9.01
C GLY A 183 -57.80 -1.61 -7.71
N GLU A 184 -56.68 -1.93 -7.07
CA GLU A 184 -56.71 -2.74 -5.84
C GLU A 184 -56.83 -1.88 -4.57
N SER A 185 -57.79 -2.25 -3.72
CA SER A 185 -58.16 -1.48 -2.53
C SER A 185 -57.00 -1.37 -1.51
N PRO A 186 -56.69 -0.15 -1.01
CA PRO A 186 -55.40 0.19 -0.37
C PRO A 186 -55.15 -0.37 1.05
N ARG A 187 -55.98 -1.27 1.58
CA ARG A 187 -55.93 -1.65 3.01
C ARG A 187 -55.04 -2.85 3.34
N LEU A 188 -54.73 -3.73 2.39
CA LEU A 188 -53.92 -4.93 2.67
C LEU A 188 -52.42 -4.79 2.34
N SER A 189 -51.99 -3.79 1.57
CA SER A 189 -50.61 -3.70 1.05
C SER A 189 -49.63 -2.91 1.92
N ALA A 190 -50.12 -2.09 2.87
CA ALA A 190 -49.26 -1.23 3.69
C ALA A 190 -48.38 -1.98 4.70
N HIS A 191 -48.83 -3.15 5.18
CA HIS A 191 -48.07 -3.97 6.13
C HIS A 191 -46.94 -4.77 5.46
N ALA A 192 -47.18 -5.31 4.26
CA ALA A 192 -46.16 -6.03 3.50
C ALA A 192 -45.00 -5.11 3.07
N PHE A 193 -45.32 -3.87 2.67
CA PHE A 193 -44.31 -2.90 2.23
C PHE A 193 -43.40 -2.44 3.37
N ARG A 194 -43.91 -2.27 4.60
CA ARG A 194 -43.11 -1.88 5.77
C ARG A 194 -42.11 -2.95 6.22
N GLY A 195 -42.44 -4.23 6.03
CA GLY A 195 -41.52 -5.33 6.36
C GLY A 195 -40.34 -5.38 5.39
N GLN A 196 -40.62 -5.23 4.10
CA GLN A 196 -39.62 -5.38 3.04
C GLN A 196 -38.64 -4.19 2.98
N SER A 197 -39.09 -2.97 3.29
CA SER A 197 -38.22 -1.79 3.36
C SER A 197 -37.23 -1.82 4.53
N ARG A 198 -37.61 -2.43 5.66
CA ARG A 198 -36.73 -2.57 6.84
C ARG A 198 -35.62 -3.59 6.63
N ALA A 199 -35.94 -4.71 5.99
CA ALA A 199 -34.94 -5.73 5.64
C ALA A 199 -33.88 -5.17 4.67
N TRP A 200 -34.27 -4.32 3.72
CA TRP A 200 -33.35 -3.69 2.78
C TRP A 200 -32.43 -2.67 3.43
N LEU A 201 -32.96 -1.81 4.30
CA LEU A 201 -32.13 -0.85 5.05
C LEU A 201 -31.11 -1.57 5.94
N LEU A 202 -31.51 -2.68 6.58
CA LEU A 202 -30.59 -3.53 7.33
C LEU A 202 -29.50 -4.14 6.44
N LEU A 203 -29.84 -4.62 5.24
CA LEU A 203 -28.87 -5.16 4.30
C LEU A 203 -27.84 -4.10 3.86
N VAL A 204 -28.28 -2.89 3.51
CA VAL A 204 -27.37 -1.79 3.13
C VAL A 204 -26.48 -1.38 4.29
N CYS A 205 -27.02 -1.28 5.51
CA CYS A 205 -26.23 -0.99 6.70
C CYS A 205 -25.20 -2.10 6.98
N LEU A 206 -25.58 -3.37 6.85
CA LEU A 206 -24.66 -4.50 7.07
C LEU A 206 -23.56 -4.57 6.03
N VAL A 207 -23.86 -4.32 4.74
CA VAL A 207 -22.85 -4.29 3.67
C VAL A 207 -21.89 -3.12 3.86
N SER A 208 -22.41 -1.94 4.24
CA SER A 208 -21.58 -0.76 4.51
C SER A 208 -20.69 -0.97 5.74
N LEU A 209 -21.24 -1.54 6.81
CA LEU A 209 -20.49 -1.89 8.02
C LEU A 209 -19.43 -2.96 7.73
N PHE A 210 -19.74 -3.97 6.91
CA PHE A 210 -18.79 -4.99 6.50
C PHE A 210 -17.63 -4.40 5.68
N MET A 211 -17.92 -3.50 4.73
CA MET A 211 -16.87 -2.80 3.97
C MET A 211 -15.99 -1.95 4.89
N ALA A 212 -16.58 -1.23 5.85
CA ALA A 212 -15.84 -0.44 6.84
C ALA A 212 -14.96 -1.32 7.75
N LEU A 213 -15.51 -2.43 8.26
CA LEU A 213 -14.75 -3.38 9.10
C LEU A 213 -13.64 -4.10 8.32
N ARG A 214 -13.86 -4.40 7.03
CA ARG A 214 -12.82 -4.97 6.17
C ARG A 214 -11.71 -3.96 5.90
N LEU A 215 -12.07 -2.67 5.74
CA LEU A 215 -11.10 -1.59 5.62
C LEU A 215 -10.29 -1.42 6.92
N ILE A 216 -10.92 -1.54 8.09
CA ILE A 216 -10.23 -1.41 9.39
C ILE A 216 -9.39 -2.66 9.71
N GLY A 217 -9.88 -3.85 9.37
CA GLY A 217 -9.30 -5.14 9.70
C GLY A 217 -8.31 -5.70 8.69
N SER A 218 -8.07 -5.05 7.55
CA SER A 218 -7.04 -5.52 6.62
C SER A 218 -5.67 -5.33 7.26
N ALA A 219 -5.05 -6.45 7.67
CA ALA A 219 -3.77 -6.50 8.38
C ALA A 219 -2.60 -5.81 7.63
N GLN A 220 -2.76 -5.49 6.35
CA GLN A 220 -1.82 -4.63 5.60
C GLN A 220 -1.74 -3.19 6.14
N ILE A 221 -2.70 -2.76 6.96
CA ILE A 221 -2.72 -1.44 7.61
C ILE A 221 -1.79 -1.39 8.84
N VAL A 222 -1.51 -2.54 9.47
CA VAL A 222 -0.74 -2.61 10.72
C VAL A 222 0.73 -2.96 10.46
N SER A 223 1.07 -3.55 9.31
CA SER A 223 2.45 -3.94 8.97
C SER A 223 3.18 -3.00 8.02
N MET A 224 2.57 -1.89 7.56
CA MET A 224 3.34 -0.88 6.84
C MET A 224 4.21 -0.09 7.84
N PRO A 225 5.55 -0.09 7.70
CA PRO A 225 6.39 0.80 8.49
C PRO A 225 5.91 2.24 8.24
N ARG A 226 5.95 3.07 9.28
CA ARG A 226 5.57 4.50 9.28
C ARG A 226 6.36 5.28 8.23
N VAL A 227 6.04 5.11 6.96
CA VAL A 227 6.61 5.86 5.84
C VAL A 227 5.60 6.95 5.51
N PHE A 228 5.81 8.08 6.17
CA PHE A 228 5.18 9.39 5.97
C PHE A 228 3.66 9.52 6.20
N GLY A 229 3.26 10.65 6.83
CA GLY A 229 1.90 11.00 7.27
C GLY A 229 0.80 11.07 6.19
N LEU A 230 1.04 10.60 4.97
CA LEU A 230 0.04 10.39 3.93
C LEU A 230 -0.97 9.29 4.31
N PHE A 231 -0.55 8.30 5.10
CA PHE A 231 -1.42 7.19 5.51
C PHE A 231 -2.49 7.64 6.53
N ASP A 232 -2.11 8.47 7.51
CA ASP A 232 -3.04 9.04 8.49
C ASP A 232 -4.10 9.90 7.81
N ILE A 233 -3.72 10.62 6.75
CA ILE A 233 -4.64 11.42 5.95
C ILE A 233 -5.64 10.51 5.21
N TRP A 234 -5.19 9.41 4.61
CA TRP A 234 -6.07 8.48 3.90
C TRP A 234 -7.05 7.78 4.85
N PHE A 235 -6.58 7.31 6.00
CA PHE A 235 -7.44 6.68 7.01
C PHE A 235 -8.46 7.68 7.57
N ALA A 236 -8.03 8.88 7.94
CA ALA A 236 -8.93 9.94 8.40
C ALA A 236 -9.98 10.28 7.32
N PHE A 237 -9.59 10.27 6.05
CA PHE A 237 -10.49 10.51 4.93
C PHE A 237 -11.54 9.41 4.79
N SER A 238 -11.15 8.13 4.85
CA SER A 238 -12.07 7.00 4.80
C SER A 238 -13.06 7.01 5.98
N VAL A 239 -12.59 7.36 7.18
CA VAL A 239 -13.47 7.51 8.35
C VAL A 239 -14.48 8.63 8.14
N VAL A 240 -14.05 9.80 7.64
CA VAL A 240 -14.94 10.91 7.34
C VAL A 240 -15.98 10.53 6.27
N GLU A 241 -15.58 9.79 5.22
CA GLU A 241 -16.52 9.33 4.20
C GLU A 241 -17.55 8.34 4.73
N CYS A 242 -17.13 7.39 5.57
CA CYS A 242 -18.07 6.49 6.24
C CYS A 242 -19.07 7.27 7.12
N VAL A 243 -18.60 8.27 7.89
CA VAL A 243 -19.46 9.09 8.74
C VAL A 243 -20.43 9.92 7.91
N VAL A 244 -19.97 10.59 6.85
CA VAL A 244 -20.82 11.39 5.95
C VAL A 244 -21.85 10.51 5.24
N GLY A 245 -21.45 9.33 4.77
CA GLY A 245 -22.34 8.33 4.18
C GLY A 245 -23.44 7.88 5.15
N ALA A 246 -23.05 7.55 6.39
CA ALA A 246 -23.97 7.13 7.45
C ALA A 246 -24.94 8.25 7.84
N CYS A 247 -24.46 9.49 8.02
CA CYS A 247 -25.29 10.65 8.32
C CYS A 247 -26.29 10.95 7.21
N GLY A 248 -25.89 10.86 5.94
CA GLY A 248 -26.79 11.07 4.81
C GLY A 248 -27.88 9.99 4.71
N LEU A 249 -27.54 8.73 4.96
CA LEU A 249 -28.53 7.64 5.05
C LEU A 249 -29.52 7.86 6.20
N ALA A 250 -29.05 8.30 7.37
CA ALA A 250 -29.91 8.64 8.51
C ALA A 250 -30.86 9.82 8.20
N ALA A 251 -30.35 10.86 7.53
CA ALA A 251 -31.15 12.01 7.10
C ALA A 251 -32.19 11.61 6.05
N MET A 252 -31.84 10.76 5.08
CA MET A 252 -32.78 10.21 4.12
C MET A 252 -33.88 9.39 4.80
N TRP A 253 -33.53 8.59 5.80
CA TRP A 253 -34.49 7.81 6.57
C TRP A 253 -35.47 8.69 7.34
N ALA A 254 -34.97 9.73 8.03
CA ALA A 254 -35.80 10.69 8.75
C ALA A 254 -36.72 11.51 7.82
N ALA A 255 -36.21 11.94 6.67
CA ALA A 255 -36.98 12.64 5.64
C ALA A 255 -38.08 11.74 5.04
N HIS A 256 -37.77 10.46 4.84
CA HIS A 256 -38.75 9.47 4.39
C HIS A 256 -39.85 9.24 5.44
N ALA A 257 -39.47 9.09 6.71
CA ALA A 257 -40.40 8.89 7.82
C ALA A 257 -41.38 10.07 7.98
N THR A 258 -40.92 11.29 7.72
CA THR A 258 -41.74 12.52 7.78
C THR A 258 -42.49 12.83 6.48
N ARG A 259 -42.44 11.94 5.48
CA ARG A 259 -43.01 12.11 4.12
C ARG A 259 -42.55 13.36 3.38
N ARG A 260 -41.41 13.96 3.77
CA ARG A 260 -40.85 15.14 3.10
C ARG A 260 -39.95 14.73 1.93
N ARG A 261 -40.58 14.39 0.81
CA ARG A 261 -39.91 13.87 -0.42
C ARG A 261 -38.82 14.81 -0.96
N THR A 262 -39.00 16.12 -0.84
CA THR A 262 -38.03 17.13 -1.26
C THR A 262 -36.70 17.02 -0.50
N LEU A 263 -36.73 16.70 0.80
CA LEU A 263 -35.52 16.54 1.61
C LEU A 263 -34.73 15.27 1.23
N CYS A 264 -35.41 14.19 0.85
CA CYS A 264 -34.73 12.99 0.34
C CYS A 264 -33.99 13.26 -0.97
N VAL A 265 -34.60 14.02 -1.90
CA VAL A 265 -33.97 14.35 -3.19
C VAL A 265 -32.75 15.25 -2.97
N ILE A 266 -32.85 16.26 -2.11
CA ILE A 266 -31.72 17.14 -1.78
C ILE A 266 -30.57 16.35 -1.14
N ALA A 267 -30.87 15.42 -0.22
CA ALA A 267 -29.84 14.59 0.41
C ALA A 267 -29.11 13.67 -0.59
N ILE A 268 -29.84 13.06 -1.54
CA ILE A 268 -29.25 12.22 -2.59
C ILE A 268 -28.37 13.06 -3.53
N VAL A 269 -28.85 14.24 -3.93
CA VAL A 269 -28.09 15.16 -4.81
C VAL A 269 -26.80 15.61 -4.13
N LEU A 270 -26.84 15.95 -2.84
CA LEU A 270 -25.65 16.33 -2.08
C LEU A 270 -24.64 15.17 -1.94
N GLN A 271 -25.11 13.93 -1.76
CA GLN A 271 -24.24 12.75 -1.71
C GLN A 271 -23.58 12.41 -3.06
N LEU A 272 -24.19 12.78 -4.19
CA LEU A 272 -23.62 12.57 -5.52
C LEU A 272 -22.66 13.68 -5.94
N ILE A 273 -22.92 14.92 -5.53
CA ILE A 273 -22.08 16.08 -5.85
C ILE A 273 -20.80 16.09 -4.99
N ALA A 274 -20.88 15.67 -3.72
CA ALA A 274 -19.74 15.75 -2.80
C ALA A 274 -18.50 14.96 -3.27
N PRO A 275 -18.60 13.72 -3.79
CA PRO A 275 -17.44 13.01 -4.34
C PRO A 275 -16.90 13.66 -5.63
N GLY A 276 -17.78 14.16 -6.51
CA GLY A 276 -17.39 14.79 -7.78
C GLY A 276 -16.65 16.12 -7.59
N ALA A 277 -17.14 16.98 -6.69
CA ALA A 277 -16.46 18.23 -6.33
C ALA A 277 -15.09 17.99 -5.67
N ARG A 278 -14.92 16.83 -5.03
CA ARG A 278 -13.73 16.44 -4.29
C ARG A 278 -12.63 15.88 -5.19
N GLU A 279 -12.97 15.15 -6.25
CA GLU A 279 -12.00 14.77 -7.27
C GLU A 279 -11.54 15.96 -8.12
N LEU A 280 -12.42 16.95 -8.33
CA LEU A 280 -12.02 18.23 -8.93
C LEU A 280 -10.98 18.97 -8.07
N MET A 281 -11.12 18.95 -6.73
CA MET A 281 -10.11 19.55 -5.83
C MET A 281 -8.82 18.73 -5.74
N ARG A 282 -8.87 17.41 -5.96
CA ARG A 282 -7.68 16.55 -6.03
C ARG A 282 -6.82 16.84 -7.25
N MET A 283 -7.42 17.17 -8.40
CA MET A 283 -6.67 17.45 -9.64
C MET A 283 -5.70 18.63 -9.49
N ASP A 284 -6.07 19.69 -8.77
CA ASP A 284 -5.18 20.83 -8.50
C ASP A 284 -4.02 20.46 -7.56
N THR A 285 -4.26 19.56 -6.59
CA THR A 285 -3.20 19.05 -5.69
C THR A 285 -2.28 18.05 -6.38
N TRP A 286 -2.78 17.29 -7.34
CA TRP A 286 -1.99 16.29 -8.06
C TRP A 286 -1.04 16.93 -9.09
N GLN A 287 -1.49 17.98 -9.78
CA GLN A 287 -0.60 18.79 -10.63
C GLN A 287 0.46 19.54 -9.81
N SER A 288 0.12 20.09 -8.64
CA SER A 288 1.12 20.75 -7.78
C SER A 288 2.11 19.77 -7.13
N GLN A 289 1.72 18.52 -6.85
CA GLN A 289 2.61 17.50 -6.29
C GLN A 289 3.49 16.79 -7.33
N MET A 290 3.02 16.62 -8.58
CA MET A 290 3.86 16.12 -9.69
C MET A 290 4.90 17.15 -10.14
N THR A 291 4.64 18.45 -9.95
CA THR A 291 5.56 19.52 -10.38
C THR A 291 6.64 19.85 -9.32
N TYR A 292 6.55 19.31 -8.10
CA TYR A 292 7.48 19.62 -6.99
C TYR A 292 7.99 18.41 -6.16
N PRO A 293 8.74 17.46 -6.77
CA PRO A 293 9.72 16.69 -5.98
C PRO A 293 11.17 16.81 -6.45
N PHE A 294 11.50 17.62 -7.47
CA PHE A 294 12.84 17.61 -8.10
C PHE A 294 13.52 18.98 -8.28
N VAL A 295 13.25 19.97 -7.42
CA VAL A 295 14.17 21.11 -7.29
C VAL A 295 15.06 20.85 -6.07
N PRO A 296 16.34 20.45 -6.25
CA PRO A 296 17.26 20.41 -5.13
C PRO A 296 17.41 21.84 -4.62
N HIS A 297 17.31 22.01 -3.30
CA HIS A 297 17.67 23.26 -2.64
C HIS A 297 19.05 23.72 -3.16
N ALA A 298 19.03 24.71 -4.05
CA ALA A 298 20.21 25.47 -4.38
C ALA A 298 20.63 26.16 -3.09
N LYS A 299 21.63 25.58 -2.40
CA LYS A 299 22.40 26.27 -1.38
C LYS A 299 23.02 27.49 -2.07
N VAL A 300 22.43 28.64 -1.83
CA VAL A 300 23.02 29.95 -2.14
C VAL A 300 24.29 30.04 -1.30
N TYR A 301 25.43 29.70 -1.91
CA TYR A 301 26.74 30.06 -1.36
C TYR A 301 26.87 31.57 -1.46
N THR A 302 26.55 32.24 -0.36
CA THR A 302 26.91 33.63 -0.14
C THR A 302 28.43 33.67 0.02
N TRP A 303 29.11 34.12 -1.03
CA TRP A 303 30.52 34.49 -0.97
C TRP A 303 30.68 35.71 -0.06
N LEU A 304 31.00 35.47 1.21
CA LEU A 304 31.56 36.49 2.08
C LEU A 304 33.03 36.69 1.66
N ARG A 305 33.28 37.76 0.90
CA ARG A 305 34.60 38.39 0.84
C ARG A 305 34.95 38.84 2.25
N HIS A 306 36.06 38.35 2.79
CA HIS A 306 36.80 39.06 3.82
C HIS A 306 38.01 39.78 3.18
N PRO A 307 38.36 40.97 3.71
CA PRO A 307 39.34 41.91 3.16
C PRO A 307 40.78 41.42 3.23
#